data_AF-A0A8J2XID9-F1
#
_entry.id   AF-A0A8J2XID9-F1
#
_cell.length_a   1.000
_cell.length_b   1.000
_cell.length_c   1.000
_cell.angle_alpha   90.00
_cell.angle_beta   90.00
_cell.angle_gamma   90.00
#
_symmetry.space_group_name_H-M   'P 1'
#
loop_
_entity.id
_entity.type
_entity.pdbx_description
1 polymer ?
#
loop_
_entity_poly.entity_id
_entity_poly.type
_entity_poly.pdbx_seq_one_letter_code
_entity_poly.pdbx_strand_id
1 'polypeptide(L)'
;MKNIYILFILLFSINATAQIPANYYDYATGTGYALKTQLNKIINNVDDPEISNTIEQLHIDRGYNALDGFNATYERDFYYDAGQSNKILDIYSENPTGPDPYTFTPITNECGNYSGEGDCYNKEHIIPQSVFGSQTPMYSDAHHLLPTDGRVNGFRSNYPFGKVNDAQLVSQNGITNPTLNGSKLGNNLDSGYSAGYTGIVFEPIDEFKGDVARIYFYFATRYENQISAWSAYAMFDGSSDKVFDNTFLSILLTWHQNDPVSQKEIDRNNNIYYNLDQRNRNPFVDHPEYVAMIWNITPDTTPPSNPTNLVASNPTDTTINLNWTASTDNIGVTSYDVYMDATYLANSATNSFTVTGLLPDTLYCFDVKAKDAAGNESGFSNQACETTTNNGSAGNSTELFFSEYMEGGSNNKALEIANFTGASVNLSIYTIKASFNGSGTWGSPYSFPGGASISSSDVYVVANSSLAVCTGVVDNSTSNSVLTFNGNDAIGLFKNDVLIDMIGVLGSSSNFAQNVTLVRKPEITTPVITYNANEWNSFAQDTCSDLGSHNQTLSIDNFNSDNFKIYPNPVKSSLYINLKTPNVTSIEIYNILGKKVLVKVINDSSEINTEQLSSGVYIMKITQNNTTISKKLIKN
;
A
#
# COMPACT_ATOMS: atom_id res chain seq x y z
N MET A 1 27.95 -39.04 81.42
CA MET A 1 26.60 -38.89 80.83
C MET A 1 26.78 -38.36 79.42
N LYS A 2 26.46 -39.17 78.41
CA LYS A 2 26.55 -38.81 76.99
C LYS A 2 25.22 -38.18 76.58
N ASN A 3 25.23 -36.91 76.16
CA ASN A 3 24.06 -36.28 75.59
C ASN A 3 24.05 -36.49 74.07
N ILE A 4 23.05 -37.22 73.60
CA ILE A 4 22.75 -37.46 72.19
C ILE A 4 21.88 -36.30 71.72
N TYR A 5 22.33 -35.57 70.70
CA TYR A 5 21.51 -34.59 69.99
C TYR A 5 20.88 -35.28 68.78
N ILE A 6 19.55 -35.32 68.76
CA ILE A 6 18.75 -35.81 67.62
C ILE A 6 18.49 -34.62 66.70
N LEU A 7 19.01 -34.69 65.47
CA LEU A 7 18.78 -33.72 64.40
C LEU A 7 17.47 -34.09 63.68
N PHE A 8 16.45 -33.23 63.76
CA PHE A 8 15.25 -33.33 62.94
C PHE A 8 15.57 -32.81 61.53
N ILE A 9 15.56 -33.69 60.53
CA ILE A 9 15.62 -33.29 59.11
C ILE A 9 14.18 -33.12 58.62
N LEU A 10 13.76 -31.88 58.42
CA LEU A 10 12.55 -31.54 57.66
C LEU A 10 12.85 -31.78 56.17
N LEU A 11 12.25 -32.82 55.59
CA LEU A 11 12.15 -32.98 54.14
C LEU A 11 11.11 -31.99 53.62
N PHE A 12 11.57 -30.90 53.01
CA PHE A 12 10.74 -30.06 52.14
C PHE A 12 10.61 -30.77 50.78
N SER A 13 9.42 -31.28 50.48
CA SER A 13 9.04 -31.68 49.13
C SER A 13 8.86 -30.42 48.27
N ILE A 14 9.81 -30.18 47.38
CA ILE A 14 9.74 -29.10 46.39
C ILE A 14 8.84 -29.61 45.26
N ASN A 15 7.56 -29.21 45.26
CA ASN A 15 6.73 -29.35 44.06
C ASN A 15 7.17 -28.24 43.09
N ALA A 16 8.01 -28.58 42.12
CA ALA A 16 8.33 -27.68 41.02
C ALA A 16 7.09 -27.62 40.12
N THR A 17 6.35 -26.51 40.18
CA THR A 17 5.37 -26.21 39.14
C THR A 17 6.13 -25.91 37.86
N ALA A 18 5.88 -26.70 36.82
CA ALA A 18 6.37 -26.38 35.49
C ALA A 18 5.81 -25.01 35.08
N GLN A 19 6.68 -24.10 34.67
CA GLN A 19 6.32 -22.75 34.22
C GLN A 19 6.71 -22.60 32.75
N ILE A 20 6.21 -21.52 32.11
CA ILE A 20 6.67 -21.08 30.79
C ILE A 20 8.21 -21.03 30.83
N PRO A 21 8.91 -21.63 29.86
CA PRO A 21 10.36 -21.55 29.79
C PRO A 21 10.81 -20.10 29.81
N ALA A 22 11.92 -19.81 30.48
CA ALA A 22 12.44 -18.45 30.51
C ALA A 22 12.65 -17.94 29.08
N ASN A 23 12.17 -16.72 28.82
CA ASN A 23 12.31 -16.01 27.55
C ASN A 23 11.52 -16.63 26.37
N TYR A 24 10.62 -17.59 26.61
CA TYR A 24 9.93 -18.32 25.53
C TYR A 24 9.10 -17.42 24.60
N TYR A 25 8.52 -16.33 25.13
CA TYR A 25 7.69 -15.39 24.38
C TYR A 25 8.34 -14.01 24.15
N ASP A 26 9.65 -13.87 24.35
CA ASP A 26 10.34 -12.57 24.23
C ASP A 26 10.21 -11.92 22.84
N TYR A 27 9.98 -12.74 21.81
CA TYR A 27 9.78 -12.29 20.43
C TYR A 27 8.31 -11.96 20.09
N ALA A 28 7.36 -12.23 20.98
CA ALA A 28 5.93 -11.96 20.79
C ALA A 28 5.58 -10.50 21.15
N THR A 29 6.19 -9.54 20.44
CA THR A 29 6.10 -8.10 20.76
C THR A 29 5.08 -7.32 19.93
N GLY A 30 4.51 -7.94 18.90
CA GLY A 30 3.62 -7.31 17.93
C GLY A 30 2.18 -7.20 18.41
N THR A 31 1.29 -6.82 17.49
CA THR A 31 -0.17 -6.84 17.65
C THR A 31 -0.83 -7.34 16.36
N GLY A 32 -2.12 -7.67 16.41
CA GLY A 32 -2.87 -8.18 15.27
C GLY A 32 -2.23 -9.43 14.67
N TYR A 33 -2.28 -9.56 13.34
CA TYR A 33 -1.69 -10.71 12.66
C TYR A 33 -0.16 -10.73 12.68
N ALA A 34 0.50 -9.59 12.93
CA ALA A 34 1.95 -9.59 13.13
C ALA A 34 2.35 -10.37 14.41
N LEU A 35 1.57 -10.22 15.48
CA LEU A 35 1.75 -11.02 16.70
C LEU A 35 1.52 -12.51 16.42
N LYS A 36 0.47 -12.83 15.65
CA LYS A 36 0.18 -14.22 15.25
C LYS A 36 1.36 -14.85 14.51
N THR A 37 1.92 -14.16 13.52
CA THR A 37 3.09 -14.65 12.77
C THR A 37 4.33 -14.79 13.65
N GLN A 38 4.55 -13.89 14.63
CA GLN A 38 5.64 -14.05 15.60
C GLN A 38 5.45 -15.28 16.50
N LEU A 39 4.23 -15.53 16.96
CA LEU A 39 3.89 -16.72 17.73
C LEU A 39 4.02 -17.99 16.87
N ASN A 40 3.63 -17.95 15.59
CA ASN A 40 3.84 -19.05 14.64
C ASN A 40 5.31 -19.46 14.63
N LYS A 41 6.23 -18.48 14.52
CA LYS A 41 7.68 -18.73 14.55
C LYS A 41 8.10 -19.42 15.85
N ILE A 42 7.74 -18.85 17.00
CA ILE A 42 8.07 -19.39 18.34
C ILE A 42 7.65 -20.86 18.53
N ILE A 43 6.48 -21.26 18.03
CA ILE A 43 5.89 -22.58 18.31
C ILE A 43 6.05 -23.59 17.17
N ASN A 44 6.74 -23.22 16.08
CA ASN A 44 6.91 -24.09 14.93
C ASN A 44 8.09 -25.07 15.10
N ASN A 45 8.39 -25.81 14.03
CA ASN A 45 9.48 -26.79 13.96
C ASN A 45 10.58 -26.39 12.97
N VAL A 46 10.70 -25.10 12.67
CA VAL A 46 11.67 -24.50 11.76
C VAL A 46 12.59 -23.61 12.58
N ASP A 47 13.89 -23.65 12.29
CA ASP A 47 14.85 -22.74 12.91
C ASP A 47 14.66 -21.34 12.31
N ASP A 48 14.16 -20.40 13.11
CA ASP A 48 13.83 -19.05 12.71
C ASP A 48 15.02 -18.12 13.01
N PRO A 49 15.69 -17.56 11.97
CA PRO A 49 16.92 -16.79 12.15
C PRO A 49 16.72 -15.51 12.95
N GLU A 50 15.49 -14.98 13.01
CA GLU A 50 15.14 -13.80 13.81
C GLU A 50 14.97 -14.09 15.30
N ILE A 51 14.83 -15.38 15.69
CA ILE A 51 14.65 -15.85 17.08
C ILE A 51 15.92 -16.52 17.64
N SER A 52 16.79 -17.05 16.75
CA SER A 52 17.96 -17.89 17.10
C SER A 52 19.07 -17.26 17.96
N ASN A 53 18.99 -15.98 18.31
CA ASN A 53 19.91 -15.36 19.27
C ASN A 53 19.60 -15.73 20.74
N THR A 54 18.45 -16.38 20.96
CA THR A 54 18.09 -17.15 22.16
C THR A 54 17.92 -18.63 21.74
N ILE A 55 18.09 -19.59 22.66
CA ILE A 55 17.98 -21.02 22.32
C ILE A 55 16.52 -21.30 21.89
N GLU A 56 16.25 -21.29 20.58
CA GLU A 56 14.95 -21.67 20.04
C GLU A 56 14.70 -23.15 20.27
N GLN A 57 13.53 -23.47 20.82
CA GLN A 57 13.14 -24.84 21.12
C GLN A 57 12.21 -25.36 20.04
N LEU A 58 12.80 -25.99 19.03
CA LEU A 58 12.08 -26.56 17.91
C LEU A 58 11.08 -27.62 18.37
N HIS A 59 9.86 -27.54 17.84
CA HIS A 59 8.85 -28.57 18.01
C HIS A 59 9.36 -29.95 17.55
N ILE A 60 9.03 -30.99 18.33
CA ILE A 60 9.32 -32.39 18.02
C ILE A 60 8.01 -33.18 17.91
N ASP A 61 7.75 -33.75 16.75
CA ASP A 61 6.67 -34.72 16.57
C ASP A 61 7.04 -36.03 17.27
N ARG A 62 6.31 -36.37 18.35
CA ARG A 62 6.52 -37.61 19.13
C ARG A 62 5.79 -38.80 18.53
N GLY A 63 4.98 -38.57 17.50
CA GLY A 63 4.16 -39.57 16.85
C GLY A 63 2.87 -39.88 17.62
N TYR A 64 1.86 -40.31 16.88
CA TYR A 64 0.50 -40.51 17.38
C TYR A 64 0.41 -41.50 18.56
N ASN A 65 1.21 -42.57 18.55
CA ASN A 65 1.18 -43.59 19.62
C ASN A 65 1.87 -43.13 20.91
N ALA A 66 2.68 -42.06 20.89
CA ALA A 66 3.26 -41.50 22.11
C ALA A 66 2.18 -40.90 23.03
N LEU A 67 1.03 -40.52 22.46
CA LEU A 67 -0.10 -40.01 23.21
C LEU A 67 -0.76 -41.06 24.11
N ASP A 68 -0.63 -42.36 23.83
CA ASP A 68 -1.25 -43.42 24.64
C ASP A 68 -0.71 -43.38 26.07
N GLY A 69 0.62 -43.34 26.20
CA GLY A 69 1.31 -43.23 27.49
C GLY A 69 1.15 -41.85 28.13
N PHE A 70 1.08 -40.79 27.31
CA PHE A 70 0.81 -39.43 27.77
C PHE A 70 -0.57 -39.34 28.41
N ASN A 71 -1.62 -39.76 27.69
CA ASN A 71 -3.00 -39.75 28.15
C ASN A 71 -3.16 -40.58 29.42
N ALA A 72 -2.51 -41.75 29.49
CA ALA A 72 -2.57 -42.60 30.66
C ALA A 72 -2.00 -41.98 31.94
N THR A 73 -1.08 -41.02 31.79
CA THR A 73 -0.36 -40.39 32.90
C THR A 73 -0.88 -38.99 33.21
N TYR A 74 -1.17 -38.18 32.19
CA TYR A 74 -1.35 -36.73 32.32
C TYR A 74 -2.75 -36.23 31.95
N GLU A 75 -3.55 -37.01 31.21
CA GLU A 75 -4.94 -36.66 30.86
C GLU A 75 -5.92 -37.34 31.82
N ARG A 76 -5.66 -37.20 33.13
CA ARG A 76 -6.41 -37.86 34.20
C ARG A 76 -7.30 -36.85 34.89
N ASP A 77 -8.48 -37.27 35.32
CA ASP A 77 -9.40 -36.38 36.04
C ASP A 77 -8.93 -36.16 37.48
N PHE A 78 -8.10 -35.14 37.66
CA PHE A 78 -7.66 -34.66 38.96
C PHE A 78 -8.50 -33.48 39.47
N TYR A 79 -9.50 -33.02 38.70
CA TYR A 79 -10.03 -31.66 38.85
C TYR A 79 -11.48 -31.62 39.33
N TYR A 80 -12.33 -32.55 38.89
CA TYR A 80 -13.77 -32.48 39.19
C TYR A 80 -14.18 -33.51 40.25
N ASP A 81 -13.80 -34.78 40.08
CA ASP A 81 -14.19 -35.85 41.00
C ASP A 81 -13.00 -36.37 41.83
N ALA A 82 -12.99 -36.05 43.13
CA ALA A 82 -11.90 -36.42 44.07
C ALA A 82 -11.66 -37.95 44.23
N GLY A 83 -12.50 -38.81 43.63
CA GLY A 83 -12.34 -40.27 43.55
C GLY A 83 -11.92 -40.80 42.19
N GLN A 84 -11.89 -39.97 41.15
CA GLN A 84 -11.67 -40.36 39.75
C GLN A 84 -10.28 -39.99 39.21
N SER A 85 -9.34 -39.57 40.07
CA SER A 85 -7.91 -39.44 39.70
C SER A 85 -7.33 -40.67 39.01
N ASN A 86 -7.92 -41.85 39.27
CA ASN A 86 -7.95 -43.14 38.53
C ASN A 86 -8.20 -43.16 37.00
N LYS A 87 -8.84 -42.12 36.46
CA LYS A 87 -9.61 -42.17 35.22
C LYS A 87 -9.17 -41.07 34.26
N ILE A 88 -9.48 -41.27 32.98
CA ILE A 88 -9.28 -40.27 31.94
C ILE A 88 -10.20 -39.07 32.20
N LEU A 89 -9.67 -37.86 32.05
CA LEU A 89 -10.48 -36.65 31.91
C LEU A 89 -10.98 -36.58 30.47
N ASP A 90 -12.27 -36.85 30.28
CA ASP A 90 -12.92 -36.85 28.97
C ASP A 90 -13.99 -35.75 28.91
N ILE A 91 -13.79 -34.78 28.01
CA ILE A 91 -14.72 -33.65 27.82
C ILE A 91 -16.13 -34.05 27.36
N TYR A 92 -16.32 -35.30 26.92
CA TYR A 92 -17.60 -35.89 26.49
C TYR A 92 -18.27 -36.77 27.55
N SER A 93 -17.57 -37.10 28.65
CA SER A 93 -18.17 -37.75 29.82
C SER A 93 -18.34 -36.79 30.97
N GLU A 94 -17.41 -35.86 31.16
CA GLU A 94 -17.27 -35.08 32.38
C GLU A 94 -18.55 -34.33 32.76
N ASN A 95 -18.90 -34.41 34.05
CA ASN A 95 -19.97 -33.63 34.67
C ASN A 95 -19.41 -32.76 35.81
N PRO A 96 -19.12 -31.47 35.58
CA PRO A 96 -18.43 -30.62 36.56
C PRO A 96 -19.16 -30.40 37.89
N THR A 97 -20.45 -30.78 37.97
CA THR A 97 -21.32 -30.55 39.13
C THR A 97 -21.77 -31.83 39.84
N GLY A 98 -21.34 -32.99 39.37
CA GLY A 98 -21.79 -34.27 39.90
C GLY A 98 -20.96 -35.44 39.34
N PRO A 99 -21.37 -36.69 39.60
CA PRO A 99 -20.64 -37.83 39.07
C PRO A 99 -20.77 -37.90 37.55
N ASP A 100 -19.69 -38.35 36.92
CA ASP A 100 -19.68 -38.70 35.51
C ASP A 100 -20.70 -39.81 35.18
N PRO A 101 -21.36 -39.75 34.01
CA PRO A 101 -22.25 -40.80 33.53
C PRO A 101 -21.49 -42.11 33.26
N TYR A 102 -20.20 -42.03 32.93
CA TYR A 102 -19.29 -43.15 32.73
C TYR A 102 -17.84 -42.67 32.84
N THR A 103 -16.91 -43.58 33.15
CA THR A 103 -15.49 -43.25 33.30
C THR A 103 -14.58 -44.29 32.64
N PHE A 104 -13.41 -43.86 32.20
CA PHE A 104 -12.47 -44.73 31.49
C PHE A 104 -11.21 -45.00 32.30
N THR A 105 -10.85 -46.28 32.40
CA THR A 105 -9.55 -46.70 32.93
C THR A 105 -8.52 -46.59 31.81
N PRO A 106 -7.46 -45.78 31.98
CA PRO A 106 -6.46 -45.60 30.92
C PRO A 106 -5.83 -46.92 30.48
N ILE A 107 -5.44 -47.00 29.19
CA ILE A 107 -4.89 -48.18 28.50
C ILE A 107 -5.92 -49.32 28.35
N THR A 108 -6.69 -49.61 29.40
CA THR A 108 -7.65 -50.73 29.42
C THR A 108 -8.89 -50.45 28.59
N ASN A 109 -9.40 -49.22 28.66
CA ASN A 109 -10.60 -48.80 27.94
C ASN A 109 -10.28 -48.00 26.67
N GLU A 110 -9.07 -48.10 26.12
CA GLU A 110 -8.73 -47.47 24.85
C GLU A 110 -9.14 -48.37 23.67
N CYS A 111 -9.88 -47.85 22.70
CA CYS A 111 -10.31 -48.66 21.56
C CYS A 111 -10.64 -47.86 20.28
N GLY A 112 -10.87 -48.57 19.18
CA GLY A 112 -11.30 -47.99 17.89
C GLY A 112 -12.70 -48.41 17.42
N ASN A 113 -13.43 -49.22 18.19
CA ASN A 113 -14.77 -49.72 17.83
C ASN A 113 -15.72 -49.59 19.02
N TYR A 114 -16.82 -48.86 18.84
CA TYR A 114 -17.79 -48.54 19.88
C TYR A 114 -19.21 -48.54 19.30
N SER A 115 -20.19 -48.80 20.17
CA SER A 115 -21.61 -48.93 19.83
C SER A 115 -22.52 -48.05 20.68
N GLY A 116 -22.10 -47.69 21.89
CA GLY A 116 -22.77 -46.77 22.81
C GLY A 116 -21.79 -45.88 23.58
N GLU A 117 -22.32 -44.84 24.22
CA GLU A 117 -21.55 -43.98 25.13
C GLU A 117 -21.02 -44.80 26.31
N GLY A 118 -19.77 -44.58 26.71
CA GLY A 118 -19.10 -45.28 27.81
C GLY A 118 -18.44 -46.61 27.42
N ASP A 119 -18.48 -47.02 26.14
CA ASP A 119 -17.87 -48.28 25.69
C ASP A 119 -16.33 -48.24 25.82
N CYS A 120 -15.71 -47.16 25.32
CA CYS A 120 -14.27 -46.95 25.33
C CYS A 120 -13.94 -45.49 24.97
N TYR A 121 -12.73 -45.04 25.27
CA TYR A 121 -12.22 -43.76 24.78
C TYR A 121 -11.28 -43.95 23.57
N ASN A 122 -11.18 -42.92 22.75
CA ASN A 122 -10.20 -42.79 21.68
C ASN A 122 -9.60 -41.37 21.69
N LYS A 123 -8.76 -41.03 20.71
CA LYS A 123 -8.20 -39.69 20.56
C LYS A 123 -9.04 -38.89 19.58
N GLU A 124 -9.63 -37.82 20.08
CA GLU A 124 -10.37 -36.84 19.31
C GLU A 124 -9.42 -35.83 18.69
N HIS A 125 -9.56 -35.61 17.38
CA HIS A 125 -8.92 -34.48 16.71
C HIS A 125 -9.88 -33.30 16.74
N ILE A 126 -9.58 -32.29 17.56
CA ILE A 126 -10.44 -31.11 17.67
C ILE A 126 -10.57 -30.39 16.33
N ILE A 127 -9.51 -30.35 15.52
CA ILE A 127 -9.62 -30.02 14.10
C ILE A 127 -9.68 -31.34 13.32
N PRO A 128 -10.77 -31.63 12.57
CA PRO A 128 -10.92 -32.94 11.93
C PRO A 128 -9.78 -33.29 10.98
N GLN A 129 -9.24 -34.51 11.08
CA GLN A 129 -8.13 -34.97 10.25
C GLN A 129 -8.40 -34.91 8.73
N SER A 130 -9.67 -34.95 8.32
CA SER A 130 -10.07 -34.79 6.91
C SER A 130 -9.72 -33.42 6.34
N VAL A 131 -9.57 -32.39 7.18
CA VAL A 131 -9.26 -31.02 6.75
C VAL A 131 -7.83 -30.94 6.22
N PHE A 132 -6.87 -31.51 6.96
CA PHE A 132 -5.44 -31.49 6.64
C PHE A 132 -4.94 -32.82 6.04
N GLY A 133 -5.84 -33.73 5.65
CA GLY A 133 -5.50 -34.99 4.99
C GLY A 133 -4.67 -35.94 5.85
N SER A 134 -4.86 -35.91 7.18
CA SER A 134 -4.13 -36.73 8.16
C SER A 134 -2.60 -36.59 8.10
N GLN A 135 -2.09 -35.44 7.61
CA GLN A 135 -0.65 -35.18 7.53
C GLN A 135 -0.03 -34.91 8.90
N THR A 136 1.22 -35.32 9.08
CA THR A 136 2.05 -34.95 10.23
C THR A 136 2.72 -33.58 9.98
N PRO A 137 2.98 -32.77 11.02
CA PRO A 137 2.82 -33.10 12.45
C PRO A 137 1.41 -32.92 13.00
N MET A 138 0.46 -32.35 12.24
CA MET A 138 -0.91 -32.10 12.73
C MET A 138 -1.58 -33.38 13.23
N TYR A 139 -1.40 -34.51 12.56
CA TYR A 139 -2.01 -35.77 12.96
C TYR A 139 -1.65 -36.22 14.39
N SER A 140 -0.46 -35.85 14.88
CA SER A 140 0.09 -36.27 16.18
C SER A 140 0.34 -35.12 17.15
N ASP A 141 -0.09 -33.91 16.81
CA ASP A 141 0.11 -32.72 17.64
C ASP A 141 -0.80 -32.73 18.88
N ALA A 142 -0.19 -32.98 20.04
CA ALA A 142 -0.92 -33.15 21.28
C ALA A 142 -1.77 -31.94 21.67
N HIS A 143 -1.46 -30.73 21.21
CA HIS A 143 -2.26 -29.54 21.57
C HIS A 143 -3.70 -29.58 21.04
N HIS A 144 -4.03 -30.42 20.05
CA HIS A 144 -5.42 -30.58 19.59
C HIS A 144 -5.95 -32.02 19.60
N LEU A 145 -5.21 -32.95 20.21
CA LEU A 145 -5.68 -34.32 20.44
C LEU A 145 -6.10 -34.51 21.90
N LEU A 146 -7.37 -34.82 22.15
CA LEU A 146 -7.91 -35.09 23.49
C LEU A 146 -8.37 -36.55 23.61
N PRO A 147 -8.19 -37.23 24.75
CA PRO A 147 -8.82 -38.52 24.97
C PRO A 147 -10.31 -38.33 25.28
N THR A 148 -11.20 -38.90 24.46
CA THR A 148 -12.64 -38.73 24.63
C THR A 148 -13.43 -40.00 24.38
N ASP A 149 -14.67 -40.09 24.85
CA ASP A 149 -15.60 -41.15 24.52
C ASP A 149 -15.67 -41.37 23.01
N GLY A 150 -15.42 -42.61 22.59
CA GLY A 150 -15.36 -42.96 21.18
C GLY A 150 -16.70 -42.76 20.48
N ARG A 151 -17.82 -43.07 21.14
CA ARG A 151 -19.15 -42.96 20.54
C ARG A 151 -19.57 -41.51 20.34
N VAL A 152 -19.27 -40.61 21.28
CA VAL A 152 -19.51 -39.16 21.18
C VAL A 152 -18.56 -38.53 20.16
N ASN A 153 -17.29 -38.92 20.13
CA ASN A 153 -16.36 -38.53 19.04
C ASN A 153 -16.93 -38.94 17.67
N GLY A 154 -17.33 -40.20 17.51
CA GLY A 154 -17.98 -40.67 16.27
C GLY A 154 -19.31 -39.97 15.96
N PHE A 155 -20.02 -39.48 16.97
CA PHE A 155 -21.24 -38.67 16.81
C PHE A 155 -20.92 -37.27 16.30
N ARG A 156 -19.85 -36.65 16.81
CA ARG A 156 -19.33 -35.37 16.33
C ARG A 156 -18.83 -35.46 14.89
N SER A 157 -18.21 -36.57 14.49
CA SER A 157 -17.70 -36.76 13.11
C SER A 157 -16.74 -35.61 12.72
N ASN A 158 -16.84 -35.10 11.50
CA ASN A 158 -16.13 -33.91 11.06
C ASN A 158 -16.95 -32.61 11.19
N TYR A 159 -18.04 -32.61 11.96
CA TYR A 159 -18.85 -31.40 12.12
C TYR A 159 -18.08 -30.30 12.86
N PRO A 160 -18.24 -29.04 12.45
CA PRO A 160 -17.69 -27.90 13.16
C PRO A 160 -18.25 -27.78 14.56
N PHE A 161 -17.44 -27.20 15.45
CA PHE A 161 -17.96 -26.75 16.73
C PHE A 161 -18.84 -25.51 16.54
N GLY A 162 -19.86 -25.35 17.40
CA GLY A 162 -20.75 -24.20 17.33
C GLY A 162 -21.80 -24.19 18.42
N LYS A 163 -22.72 -23.23 18.37
CA LYS A 163 -23.84 -23.14 19.31
C LYS A 163 -25.04 -23.84 18.69
N VAL A 164 -25.51 -24.94 19.28
CA VAL A 164 -26.63 -25.70 18.73
C VAL A 164 -27.95 -24.99 19.03
N ASN A 165 -28.85 -24.98 18.05
CA ASN A 165 -30.26 -24.65 18.27
C ASN A 165 -30.97 -25.87 18.89
N ASP A 166 -31.37 -25.76 20.16
CA ASP A 166 -32.04 -26.86 20.90
C ASP A 166 -33.34 -27.35 20.24
N ALA A 167 -33.95 -26.55 19.35
CA ALA A 167 -35.12 -26.97 18.57
C ALA A 167 -34.78 -27.80 17.32
N GLN A 168 -33.49 -27.96 16.98
CA GLN A 168 -33.01 -28.56 15.73
C GLN A 168 -31.91 -29.61 15.97
N LEU A 169 -32.09 -30.46 16.98
CA LEU A 169 -31.19 -31.57 17.29
C LEU A 169 -31.25 -32.67 16.22
N VAL A 170 -30.07 -33.23 15.91
CA VAL A 170 -29.94 -34.39 15.00
C VAL A 170 -30.18 -35.68 15.78
N SER A 171 -31.00 -36.58 15.24
CA SER A 171 -31.17 -37.93 15.79
C SER A 171 -30.26 -38.92 15.08
N GLN A 172 -29.52 -39.73 15.84
CA GLN A 172 -28.72 -40.83 15.32
C GLN A 172 -28.92 -42.07 16.18
N ASN A 173 -29.03 -43.24 15.55
CA ASN A 173 -29.24 -44.49 16.27
C ASN A 173 -28.05 -44.81 17.20
N GLY A 174 -28.34 -45.34 18.39
CA GLY A 174 -27.32 -45.75 19.37
C GLY A 174 -26.60 -44.61 20.08
N ILE A 175 -27.16 -43.40 20.13
CA ILE A 175 -26.70 -42.31 21.00
C ILE A 175 -27.84 -41.37 21.37
N THR A 176 -27.78 -40.78 22.56
CA THR A 176 -28.72 -39.73 22.99
C THR A 176 -28.26 -38.35 22.49
N ASN A 177 -29.21 -37.44 22.23
CA ASN A 177 -28.91 -36.05 21.90
C ASN A 177 -29.91 -35.11 22.60
N PRO A 178 -29.49 -34.34 23.62
CA PRO A 178 -28.12 -34.24 24.14
C PRO A 178 -27.55 -35.58 24.63
N THR A 179 -26.24 -35.74 24.51
CA THR A 179 -25.46 -36.87 25.06
C THR A 179 -25.58 -36.92 26.58
N LEU A 180 -25.11 -37.99 27.22
CA LEU A 180 -25.30 -38.16 28.66
C LEU A 180 -24.62 -37.06 29.50
N ASN A 181 -23.52 -36.47 29.02
CA ASN A 181 -22.90 -35.32 29.67
C ASN A 181 -23.56 -33.98 29.31
N GLY A 182 -24.39 -33.95 28.27
CA GLY A 182 -25.11 -32.76 27.82
C GLY A 182 -24.57 -32.11 26.54
N SER A 183 -23.51 -32.65 25.93
CA SER A 183 -23.04 -32.22 24.60
C SER A 183 -24.09 -32.50 23.52
N LYS A 184 -24.14 -31.69 22.47
CA LYS A 184 -25.23 -31.68 21.48
C LYS A 184 -24.73 -31.69 20.05
N LEU A 185 -25.54 -32.25 19.15
CA LEU A 185 -25.34 -32.13 17.70
C LEU A 185 -26.62 -31.59 17.04
N GLY A 186 -26.54 -30.55 16.23
CA GLY A 186 -27.73 -29.97 15.62
C GLY A 186 -27.40 -28.84 14.67
N ASN A 187 -28.43 -28.22 14.09
CA ASN A 187 -28.19 -27.00 13.33
C ASN A 187 -27.66 -25.90 14.26
N ASN A 188 -26.73 -25.10 13.75
CA ASN A 188 -26.23 -23.93 14.46
C ASN A 188 -27.38 -22.93 14.73
N LEU A 189 -27.34 -22.33 15.91
CA LEU A 189 -28.23 -21.26 16.32
C LEU A 189 -27.88 -19.99 15.55
N ASP A 190 -28.67 -19.66 14.54
CA ASP A 190 -28.48 -18.47 13.71
C ASP A 190 -29.00 -17.18 14.39
N SER A 191 -28.45 -16.86 15.56
CA SER A 191 -28.74 -15.64 16.32
C SER A 191 -27.63 -15.34 17.33
N GLY A 192 -27.58 -14.11 17.85
CA GLY A 192 -26.57 -13.71 18.83
C GLY A 192 -25.15 -13.84 18.28
N TYR A 193 -24.21 -14.30 19.11
CA TYR A 193 -22.80 -14.45 18.73
C TYR A 193 -22.54 -15.59 17.72
N SER A 194 -23.55 -16.42 17.42
CA SER A 194 -23.46 -17.52 16.46
C SER A 194 -24.24 -17.27 15.16
N ALA A 195 -24.70 -16.05 14.92
CA ALA A 195 -25.42 -15.68 13.69
C ALA A 195 -24.50 -15.69 12.46
N GLY A 196 -25.01 -16.20 11.33
CA GLY A 196 -24.31 -16.24 10.03
C GLY A 196 -24.04 -17.65 9.48
N TYR A 197 -24.22 -18.70 10.29
CA TYR A 197 -24.07 -20.10 9.88
C TYR A 197 -25.29 -20.93 10.30
N THR A 198 -25.80 -21.79 9.41
CA THR A 198 -27.01 -22.61 9.65
C THR A 198 -26.78 -24.11 9.49
N GLY A 199 -25.54 -24.53 9.20
CA GLY A 199 -25.17 -25.93 9.05
C GLY A 199 -25.15 -26.69 10.38
N ILE A 200 -24.90 -27.99 10.31
CA ILE A 200 -24.80 -28.84 11.51
C ILE A 200 -23.49 -28.53 12.24
N VAL A 201 -23.60 -28.31 13.55
CA VAL A 201 -22.49 -28.10 14.49
C VAL A 201 -22.61 -29.04 15.68
N PHE A 202 -21.48 -29.27 16.34
CA PHE A 202 -21.39 -29.92 17.64
C PHE A 202 -21.13 -28.88 18.74
N GLU A 203 -21.86 -28.97 19.85
CA GLU A 203 -21.71 -28.09 21.01
C GLU A 203 -21.29 -28.92 22.24
N PRO A 204 -20.06 -28.75 22.78
CA PRO A 204 -19.68 -29.32 24.06
C PRO A 204 -20.36 -28.56 25.20
N ILE A 205 -20.32 -29.11 26.41
CA ILE A 205 -20.80 -28.41 27.60
C ILE A 205 -19.98 -27.15 27.89
N ASP A 206 -20.55 -26.23 28.68
CA ASP A 206 -19.98 -24.89 28.89
C ASP A 206 -18.56 -24.89 29.49
N GLU A 207 -18.22 -25.88 30.32
CA GLU A 207 -16.92 -26.02 31.01
C GLU A 207 -15.70 -26.26 30.10
N PHE A 208 -15.93 -26.64 28.84
CA PHE A 208 -14.86 -26.98 27.90
C PHE A 208 -14.87 -26.11 26.64
N LYS A 209 -15.72 -25.08 26.59
CA LYS A 209 -15.85 -24.23 25.41
C LYS A 209 -14.61 -23.37 25.20
N GLY A 210 -14.03 -22.86 26.27
CA GLY A 210 -12.79 -22.09 26.27
C GLY A 210 -11.60 -22.95 25.87
N ASP A 211 -11.52 -24.18 26.38
CA ASP A 211 -10.50 -25.16 26.00
C ASP A 211 -10.51 -25.39 24.49
N VAL A 212 -11.69 -25.72 23.93
CA VAL A 212 -11.87 -25.91 22.48
C VAL A 212 -11.46 -24.65 21.71
N ALA A 213 -11.84 -23.46 22.20
CA ALA A 213 -11.49 -22.20 21.54
C ALA A 213 -9.98 -21.96 21.50
N ARG A 214 -9.28 -22.15 22.61
CA ARG A 214 -7.82 -21.98 22.69
C ARG A 214 -7.07 -23.03 21.87
N ILE A 215 -7.63 -24.23 21.70
CA ILE A 215 -7.09 -25.24 20.78
C ILE A 215 -7.21 -24.77 19.33
N TYR A 216 -8.35 -24.19 18.92
CA TYR A 216 -8.50 -23.62 17.58
C TYR A 216 -7.54 -22.45 17.35
N PHE A 217 -7.43 -21.48 18.28
CA PHE A 217 -6.49 -20.37 18.14
C PHE A 217 -5.04 -20.85 18.03
N TYR A 218 -4.66 -21.85 18.83
CA TYR A 218 -3.35 -22.50 18.70
C TYR A 218 -3.17 -23.10 17.31
N PHE A 219 -4.12 -23.89 16.83
CA PHE A 219 -4.00 -24.57 15.55
C PHE A 219 -3.88 -23.58 14.38
N ALA A 220 -4.68 -22.52 14.41
CA ALA A 220 -4.63 -21.44 13.43
C ALA A 220 -3.30 -20.67 13.44
N THR A 221 -2.65 -20.56 14.60
CA THR A 221 -1.34 -19.92 14.75
C THR A 221 -0.24 -20.87 14.32
N ARG A 222 -0.22 -22.11 14.82
CA ARG A 222 0.82 -23.10 14.56
C ARG A 222 0.95 -23.44 13.08
N TYR A 223 -0.18 -23.47 12.37
CA TYR A 223 -0.25 -23.90 10.97
C TYR A 223 -0.64 -22.78 10.00
N GLU A 224 -0.40 -21.52 10.39
CA GLU A 224 -0.68 -20.30 9.60
C GLU A 224 -0.31 -20.43 8.11
N ASN A 225 0.89 -20.94 7.83
CA ASN A 225 1.45 -21.08 6.48
C ASN A 225 0.86 -22.25 5.66
N GLN A 226 0.02 -23.09 6.24
CA GLN A 226 -0.54 -24.30 5.59
C GLN A 226 -2.06 -24.24 5.41
N ILE A 227 -2.75 -23.50 6.29
CA ILE A 227 -4.21 -23.50 6.39
C ILE A 227 -4.94 -23.17 5.09
N SER A 228 -4.43 -22.21 4.32
CA SER A 228 -5.05 -21.77 3.06
C SER A 228 -5.02 -22.83 1.95
N ALA A 229 -4.21 -23.90 2.10
CA ALA A 229 -4.08 -24.98 1.12
C ALA A 229 -4.93 -26.22 1.45
N TRP A 230 -5.69 -26.21 2.55
CA TRP A 230 -6.43 -27.37 3.04
C TRP A 230 -7.83 -27.51 2.45
N SER A 231 -8.44 -28.68 2.68
CA SER A 231 -9.79 -28.94 2.21
C SER A 231 -10.76 -27.93 2.81
N ALA A 232 -11.72 -27.47 1.99
CA ALA A 232 -12.72 -26.52 2.42
C ALA A 232 -13.43 -27.02 3.68
N TYR A 233 -13.39 -26.21 4.72
CA TYR A 233 -14.03 -26.46 6.00
C TYR A 233 -14.81 -25.21 6.37
N ALA A 234 -16.10 -25.36 6.71
CA ALA A 234 -17.02 -24.23 6.81
C ALA A 234 -16.59 -23.12 7.79
N MET A 235 -15.75 -23.48 8.77
CA MET A 235 -15.27 -22.58 9.82
C MET A 235 -14.01 -21.82 9.42
N PHE A 236 -13.38 -22.16 8.29
CA PHE A 236 -12.24 -21.47 7.77
C PHE A 236 -12.66 -20.53 6.62
N ASP A 237 -12.14 -19.30 6.61
CA ASP A 237 -12.45 -18.30 5.59
C ASP A 237 -11.50 -18.36 4.38
N GLY A 238 -10.53 -19.27 4.40
CA GLY A 238 -9.53 -19.46 3.36
C GLY A 238 -8.32 -18.52 3.44
N SER A 239 -8.31 -17.59 4.41
CA SER A 239 -7.17 -16.73 4.68
C SER A 239 -6.15 -17.41 5.59
N SER A 240 -4.88 -16.99 5.50
CA SER A 240 -3.84 -17.43 6.43
C SER A 240 -3.72 -16.52 7.65
N ASP A 241 -4.19 -15.27 7.57
CA ASP A 241 -4.12 -14.29 8.65
C ASP A 241 -5.27 -14.49 9.65
N LYS A 242 -6.52 -14.24 9.25
CA LYS A 242 -7.69 -14.38 10.13
C LYS A 242 -8.04 -15.84 10.38
N VAL A 243 -7.92 -16.67 9.34
CA VAL A 243 -8.23 -18.11 9.29
C VAL A 243 -9.70 -18.46 9.44
N PHE A 244 -10.39 -17.87 10.41
CA PHE A 244 -11.74 -18.28 10.80
C PHE A 244 -12.81 -17.47 10.07
N ASP A 245 -13.92 -18.11 9.68
CA ASP A 245 -15.13 -17.38 9.30
C ASP A 245 -15.59 -16.47 10.45
N ASN A 246 -16.23 -15.34 10.12
CA ASN A 246 -16.66 -14.35 11.11
C ASN A 246 -17.61 -14.95 12.17
N THR A 247 -18.53 -15.83 11.76
CA THR A 247 -19.46 -16.50 12.68
C THR A 247 -18.70 -17.36 13.66
N PHE A 248 -17.77 -18.17 13.15
CA PHE A 248 -16.99 -19.07 13.98
C PHE A 248 -16.03 -18.32 14.90
N LEU A 249 -15.37 -17.28 14.40
CA LEU A 249 -14.51 -16.44 15.22
C LEU A 249 -15.27 -15.81 16.39
N SER A 250 -16.48 -15.29 16.13
CA SER A 250 -17.36 -14.75 17.18
C SER A 250 -17.72 -15.79 18.24
N ILE A 251 -17.99 -17.04 17.82
CA ILE A 251 -18.19 -18.17 18.74
C ILE A 251 -16.94 -18.42 19.58
N LEU A 252 -15.77 -18.58 18.95
CA LEU A 252 -14.51 -18.88 19.65
C LEU A 252 -14.14 -17.80 20.67
N LEU A 253 -14.31 -16.52 20.32
CA LEU A 253 -14.01 -15.42 21.23
C LEU A 253 -14.98 -15.35 22.40
N THR A 254 -16.27 -15.57 22.14
CA THR A 254 -17.28 -15.63 23.21
C THR A 254 -17.00 -16.79 24.15
N TRP A 255 -16.63 -17.95 23.62
CA TRP A 255 -16.28 -19.14 24.39
C TRP A 255 -15.02 -18.92 25.22
N HIS A 256 -13.95 -18.40 24.61
CA HIS A 256 -12.71 -18.05 25.32
C HIS A 256 -12.93 -17.04 26.46
N GLN A 257 -13.82 -16.06 26.25
CA GLN A 257 -14.13 -15.06 27.27
C GLN A 257 -14.96 -15.62 28.42
N ASN A 258 -15.92 -16.49 28.13
CA ASN A 258 -16.85 -17.03 29.13
C ASN A 258 -16.29 -18.21 29.90
N ASP A 259 -15.30 -18.92 29.35
CA ASP A 259 -14.61 -20.04 29.96
C ASP A 259 -13.08 -19.75 30.01
N PRO A 260 -12.60 -19.06 31.07
CA PRO A 260 -11.20 -18.69 31.23
C PRO A 260 -10.26 -19.88 31.33
N VAL A 261 -8.97 -19.64 31.10
CA VAL A 261 -7.94 -20.68 31.25
C VAL A 261 -8.01 -21.32 32.64
N SER A 262 -8.10 -22.65 32.64
CA SER A 262 -8.23 -23.47 33.83
C SER A 262 -6.91 -24.16 34.19
N GLN A 263 -6.79 -24.66 35.43
CA GLN A 263 -5.58 -25.39 35.85
C GLN A 263 -5.34 -26.64 34.99
N LYS A 264 -6.41 -27.28 34.50
CA LYS A 264 -6.33 -28.47 33.63
C LYS A 264 -5.55 -28.17 32.35
N GLU A 265 -5.77 -27.01 31.76
CA GLU A 265 -5.09 -26.59 30.53
C GLU A 265 -3.65 -26.17 30.78
N ILE A 266 -3.38 -25.49 31.91
CA ILE A 266 -2.02 -25.11 32.31
C ILE A 266 -1.16 -26.37 32.51
N ASP A 267 -1.70 -27.35 33.24
CA ASP A 267 -1.02 -28.62 33.49
C ASP A 267 -0.83 -29.41 32.20
N ARG A 268 -1.85 -29.45 31.34
CA ARG A 268 -1.75 -30.06 30.01
C ARG A 268 -0.67 -29.41 29.15
N ASN A 269 -0.66 -28.08 29.04
CA ASN A 269 0.31 -27.32 28.25
C ASN A 269 1.75 -27.56 28.75
N ASN A 270 1.93 -27.60 30.08
CA ASN A 270 3.19 -27.96 30.71
C ASN A 270 3.61 -29.40 30.42
N ASN A 271 2.68 -30.36 30.53
CA ASN A 271 2.96 -31.77 30.32
C ASN A 271 3.32 -32.05 28.84
N ILE A 272 2.64 -31.41 27.88
CA ILE A 272 2.99 -31.51 26.45
C ILE A 272 4.42 -31.03 26.22
N TYR A 273 4.79 -29.92 26.84
CA TYR A 273 6.12 -29.35 26.68
C TYR A 273 7.22 -30.18 27.35
N TYR A 274 7.10 -30.46 28.66
CA TYR A 274 8.17 -31.05 29.47
C TYR A 274 8.16 -32.57 29.49
N ASN A 275 6.97 -33.20 29.48
CA ASN A 275 6.84 -34.63 29.74
C ASN A 275 6.62 -35.44 28.45
N LEU A 276 5.83 -34.92 27.51
CA LEU A 276 5.74 -35.48 26.16
C LEU A 276 6.97 -35.12 25.32
N ASP A 277 7.64 -34.00 25.64
CA ASP A 277 8.80 -33.47 24.90
C ASP A 277 8.41 -33.07 23.46
N GLN A 278 7.19 -32.54 23.28
CA GLN A 278 6.78 -31.93 22.00
C GLN A 278 7.46 -30.56 21.77
N ARG A 279 7.96 -29.93 22.84
CA ARG A 279 8.76 -28.68 22.85
C ARG A 279 8.09 -27.42 22.29
N ASN A 280 6.80 -27.46 21.99
CA ASN A 280 6.02 -26.26 21.79
C ASN A 280 4.88 -26.14 22.80
N ARG A 281 4.42 -24.91 23.02
CA ARG A 281 3.37 -24.56 23.97
C ARG A 281 2.19 -23.92 23.26
N ASN A 282 0.99 -24.05 23.81
CA ASN A 282 -0.17 -23.29 23.37
C ASN A 282 -0.09 -21.85 23.93
N PRO A 283 0.18 -20.82 23.10
CA PRO A 283 0.33 -19.46 23.59
C PRO A 283 -0.94 -18.89 24.21
N PHE A 284 -2.11 -19.41 23.84
CA PHE A 284 -3.40 -18.88 24.31
C PHE A 284 -3.82 -19.47 25.66
N VAL A 285 -3.13 -20.52 26.11
CA VAL A 285 -3.19 -21.01 27.50
C VAL A 285 -2.22 -20.22 28.37
N ASP A 286 -0.99 -20.01 27.90
CA ASP A 286 0.03 -19.28 28.66
C ASP A 286 -0.25 -17.77 28.75
N HIS A 287 -0.79 -17.19 27.67
CA HIS A 287 -1.11 -15.76 27.50
C HIS A 287 -2.51 -15.60 26.86
N PRO A 288 -3.60 -15.83 27.61
CA PRO A 288 -4.97 -15.72 27.08
C PRO A 288 -5.32 -14.33 26.53
N GLU A 289 -4.61 -13.29 26.93
CA GLU A 289 -4.71 -11.93 26.39
C GLU A 289 -4.33 -11.84 24.90
N TYR A 290 -3.48 -12.73 24.40
CA TYR A 290 -3.08 -12.74 22.99
C TYR A 290 -4.24 -12.99 22.05
N VAL A 291 -5.28 -13.70 22.50
CA VAL A 291 -6.50 -13.90 21.70
C VAL A 291 -7.11 -12.55 21.30
N ALA A 292 -7.26 -11.63 22.25
CA ALA A 292 -7.77 -10.29 21.97
C ALA A 292 -6.75 -9.44 21.20
N MET A 293 -5.46 -9.57 21.49
CA MET A 293 -4.43 -8.81 20.74
C MET A 293 -4.36 -9.19 19.26
N ILE A 294 -4.74 -10.42 18.89
CA ILE A 294 -4.69 -10.93 17.52
C ILE A 294 -6.05 -10.81 16.82
N TRP A 295 -7.12 -11.31 17.44
CA TRP A 295 -8.43 -11.49 16.82
C TRP A 295 -9.55 -10.66 17.46
N ASN A 296 -9.25 -9.59 18.21
CA ASN A 296 -10.32 -8.77 18.77
C ASN A 296 -11.25 -8.26 17.67
N ILE A 297 -12.51 -8.71 17.74
CA ILE A 297 -13.65 -8.26 16.95
C ILE A 297 -14.68 -7.58 17.84
N THR A 298 -14.29 -6.61 18.68
CA THR A 298 -15.19 -5.45 18.72
C THR A 298 -15.26 -4.97 17.29
N PRO A 299 -16.42 -5.04 16.58
CA PRO A 299 -16.53 -4.37 15.30
C PRO A 299 -16.11 -2.95 15.61
N ASP A 300 -15.02 -2.51 14.99
CA ASP A 300 -14.68 -1.13 15.16
C ASP A 300 -15.85 -0.36 14.58
N THR A 301 -16.57 0.34 15.45
CA THR A 301 -17.68 1.22 15.05
C THR A 301 -17.30 2.67 15.23
N THR A 302 -16.09 2.93 15.73
CA THR A 302 -15.61 4.27 16.00
C THR A 302 -14.91 4.73 14.73
N PRO A 303 -15.39 5.81 14.08
CA PRO A 303 -14.66 6.34 12.95
C PRO A 303 -13.35 7.01 13.38
N PRO A 304 -12.31 6.97 12.54
CA PRO A 304 -11.10 7.73 12.78
C PRO A 304 -11.37 9.23 13.00
N SER A 305 -10.48 9.91 13.70
CA SER A 305 -10.53 11.38 13.78
C SER A 305 -10.43 12.00 12.39
N ASN A 306 -11.04 13.17 12.17
CA ASN A 306 -10.87 13.88 10.91
C ASN A 306 -9.38 14.22 10.68
N PRO A 307 -8.86 14.05 9.45
CA PRO A 307 -7.54 14.58 9.12
C PRO A 307 -7.53 16.10 9.30
N THR A 308 -6.40 16.67 9.73
CA THR A 308 -6.30 18.12 9.96
C THR A 308 -5.07 18.73 9.29
N ASN A 309 -5.05 20.05 9.14
CA ASN A 309 -3.95 20.78 8.50
C ASN A 309 -3.62 20.24 7.10
N LEU A 310 -4.64 19.93 6.30
CA LEU A 310 -4.44 19.62 4.90
C LEU A 310 -3.87 20.86 4.20
N VAL A 311 -2.75 20.67 3.52
CA VAL A 311 -2.07 21.70 2.74
C VAL A 311 -1.84 21.16 1.33
N ALA A 312 -2.33 21.90 0.34
CA ALA A 312 -1.91 21.78 -1.05
C ALA A 312 -0.71 22.70 -1.27
N SER A 313 0.35 22.19 -1.89
CA SER A 313 1.65 22.88 -1.98
C SER A 313 2.46 22.40 -3.19
N ASN A 314 3.53 23.13 -3.47
CA ASN A 314 4.48 22.83 -4.54
C ASN A 314 3.77 22.58 -5.90
N PRO A 315 2.84 23.45 -6.32
CA PRO A 315 2.20 23.28 -7.63
C PRO A 315 3.24 23.34 -8.74
N THR A 316 3.10 22.42 -9.70
CA THR A 316 3.70 22.52 -11.03
C THR A 316 2.59 22.73 -12.05
N ASP A 317 2.92 22.70 -13.34
CA ASP A 317 1.94 22.83 -14.41
C ASP A 317 0.98 21.62 -14.47
N THR A 318 1.37 20.46 -13.90
CA THR A 318 0.59 19.21 -13.98
C THR A 318 0.48 18.44 -12.65
N THR A 319 1.05 18.95 -11.56
CA THR A 319 1.06 18.25 -10.26
C THR A 319 0.85 19.19 -9.08
N ILE A 320 0.28 18.66 -7.99
CA ILE A 320 0.14 19.35 -6.70
C ILE A 320 0.46 18.33 -5.58
N ASN A 321 1.25 18.73 -4.59
CA ASN A 321 1.55 17.91 -3.42
C ASN A 321 0.60 18.21 -2.26
N LEU A 322 0.01 17.17 -1.70
CA LEU A 322 -0.85 17.21 -0.53
C LEU A 322 -0.12 16.63 0.68
N ASN A 323 -0.21 17.31 1.81
CA ASN A 323 0.24 16.81 3.11
C ASN A 323 -0.77 17.18 4.18
N TRP A 324 -0.96 16.31 5.17
CA TRP A 324 -1.86 16.57 6.30
C TRP A 324 -1.33 15.95 7.60
N THR A 325 -1.91 16.36 8.71
CA THR A 325 -1.70 15.71 10.01
C THR A 325 -2.50 14.41 10.03
N ALA A 326 -1.81 13.31 10.34
CA ALA A 326 -2.42 11.99 10.40
C ALA A 326 -3.55 11.92 11.44
N SER A 327 -4.60 11.18 11.10
CA SER A 327 -5.70 10.85 11.98
C SER A 327 -5.28 9.81 13.02
N THR A 328 -6.00 9.78 14.14
CA THR A 328 -5.88 8.75 15.18
C THR A 328 -7.18 7.99 15.31
N ASP A 329 -7.08 6.75 15.79
CA ASP A 329 -8.22 5.85 15.96
C ASP A 329 -7.95 4.90 17.15
N ASN A 330 -8.97 4.24 17.70
CA ASN A 330 -8.84 3.27 18.80
C ASN A 330 -8.17 1.96 18.39
N ILE A 331 -8.23 1.57 17.11
CA ILE A 331 -7.51 0.41 16.58
C ILE A 331 -6.43 0.87 15.60
N GLY A 332 -6.79 1.73 14.63
CA GLY A 332 -5.82 2.29 13.70
C GLY A 332 -6.42 2.78 12.38
N VAL A 333 -5.70 3.68 11.72
CA VAL A 333 -6.07 4.22 10.41
C VAL A 333 -5.35 3.45 9.31
N THR A 334 -6.09 2.96 8.32
CA THR A 334 -5.57 2.13 7.23
C THR A 334 -5.27 2.95 5.98
N SER A 335 -6.11 3.93 5.66
CA SER A 335 -5.94 4.75 4.46
C SER A 335 -6.63 6.10 4.56
N TYR A 336 -6.33 6.96 3.59
CA TYR A 336 -6.96 8.25 3.39
C TYR A 336 -7.55 8.34 1.99
N ASP A 337 -8.84 8.63 1.88
CA ASP A 337 -9.50 8.89 0.61
C ASP A 337 -9.35 10.36 0.25
N VAL A 338 -8.76 10.63 -0.91
CA VAL A 338 -8.50 11.97 -1.45
C VAL A 338 -9.58 12.32 -2.47
N TYR A 339 -10.16 13.50 -2.30
CA TYR A 339 -11.18 14.05 -3.18
C TYR A 339 -10.63 15.29 -3.88
N MET A 340 -10.96 15.44 -5.16
CA MET A 340 -10.66 16.63 -5.97
C MET A 340 -11.97 17.18 -6.50
N ASP A 341 -12.25 18.45 -6.18
CA ASP A 341 -13.49 19.15 -6.54
C ASP A 341 -14.75 18.33 -6.17
N ALA A 342 -14.75 17.83 -4.93
CA ALA A 342 -15.78 16.98 -4.32
C ALA A 342 -15.99 15.59 -4.97
N THR A 343 -15.15 15.20 -5.94
CA THR A 343 -15.17 13.87 -6.56
C THR A 343 -14.04 13.00 -6.00
N TYR A 344 -14.32 11.74 -5.70
CA TYR A 344 -13.28 10.79 -5.27
C TYR A 344 -12.20 10.66 -6.36
N LEU A 345 -10.94 10.83 -5.98
CA LEU A 345 -9.79 10.73 -6.87
C LEU A 345 -9.04 9.41 -6.67
N ALA A 346 -8.54 9.18 -5.45
CA ALA A 346 -7.68 8.06 -5.10
C ALA A 346 -7.61 7.87 -3.58
N ASN A 347 -6.93 6.82 -3.13
CA ASN A 347 -6.57 6.63 -1.73
C ASN A 347 -5.04 6.67 -1.51
N SER A 348 -4.62 6.99 -0.28
CA SER A 348 -3.21 6.96 0.16
C SER A 348 -3.09 6.21 1.49
N ALA A 349 -2.07 5.35 1.62
CA ALA A 349 -1.76 4.67 2.89
C ALA A 349 -0.96 5.56 3.87
N THR A 350 -0.49 6.73 3.43
CA THR A 350 0.29 7.67 4.25
C THR A 350 -0.40 9.02 4.32
N ASN A 351 0.11 9.94 5.14
CA ASN A 351 -0.45 11.29 5.33
C ASN A 351 0.00 12.31 4.26
N SER A 352 0.36 11.81 3.08
CA SER A 352 0.76 12.61 1.92
C SER A 352 0.28 11.97 0.62
N PHE A 353 0.12 12.79 -0.41
CA PHE A 353 -0.26 12.35 -1.75
C PHE A 353 0.17 13.36 -2.81
N THR A 354 0.70 12.91 -3.94
CA THR A 354 0.98 13.77 -5.09
C THR A 354 -0.07 13.56 -6.16
N VAL A 355 -0.85 14.61 -6.42
CA VAL A 355 -1.83 14.63 -7.50
C VAL A 355 -1.09 14.93 -8.80
N THR A 356 -1.36 14.15 -9.86
CA THR A 356 -0.69 14.27 -11.17
C THR A 356 -1.70 14.35 -12.31
N GLY A 357 -1.27 14.79 -13.50
CA GLY A 357 -2.13 14.83 -14.69
C GLY A 357 -3.12 16.00 -14.69
N LEU A 358 -2.80 17.06 -13.94
CA LEU A 358 -3.59 18.28 -13.85
C LEU A 358 -3.35 19.18 -15.08
N LEU A 359 -4.30 20.07 -15.34
CA LEU A 359 -4.16 21.09 -16.38
C LEU A 359 -3.42 22.31 -15.79
N PRO A 360 -2.59 23.03 -16.57
CA PRO A 360 -1.97 24.29 -16.15
C PRO A 360 -3.00 25.40 -15.89
N ASP A 361 -2.61 26.42 -15.11
CA ASP A 361 -3.45 27.58 -14.72
C ASP A 361 -4.86 27.21 -14.22
N THR A 362 -4.99 26.05 -13.57
CA THR A 362 -6.29 25.52 -13.14
C THR A 362 -6.30 25.40 -11.62
N LEU A 363 -7.33 26.00 -11.02
CA LEU A 363 -7.58 25.88 -9.58
C LEU A 363 -8.20 24.52 -9.28
N TYR A 364 -7.59 23.80 -8.34
CA TYR A 364 -8.13 22.55 -7.80
C TYR A 364 -8.29 22.68 -6.29
N CYS A 365 -9.40 22.14 -5.77
CA CYS A 365 -9.64 22.07 -4.34
C CYS A 365 -9.68 20.61 -3.87
N PHE A 366 -9.03 20.35 -2.74
CA PHE A 366 -8.85 19.01 -2.20
C PHE A 366 -9.41 18.90 -0.79
N ASP A 367 -10.00 17.73 -0.52
CA ASP A 367 -10.50 17.31 0.77
C ASP A 367 -10.07 15.86 1.02
N VAL A 368 -9.83 15.49 2.29
CA VAL A 368 -9.36 14.14 2.65
C VAL A 368 -10.22 13.56 3.77
N LYS A 369 -10.54 12.26 3.69
CA LYS A 369 -11.11 11.47 4.78
C LYS A 369 -10.15 10.37 5.20
N ALA A 370 -10.19 9.95 6.46
CA ALA A 370 -9.52 8.75 6.94
C ALA A 370 -10.49 7.55 6.95
N LYS A 371 -9.93 6.36 6.73
CA LYS A 371 -10.60 5.05 6.83
C LYS A 371 -9.77 4.11 7.69
N ASP A 372 -10.45 3.34 8.53
CA ASP A 372 -9.86 2.22 9.27
C ASP A 372 -10.01 0.89 8.52
N ALA A 373 -9.58 -0.21 9.14
CA ALA A 373 -9.68 -1.57 8.58
C ALA A 373 -11.10 -2.16 8.67
N ALA A 374 -11.97 -1.61 9.52
CA ALA A 374 -13.37 -2.03 9.66
C ALA A 374 -14.31 -1.34 8.65
N GLY A 375 -13.82 -0.30 7.96
CA GLY A 375 -14.55 0.46 6.95
C GLY A 375 -15.25 1.71 7.50
N ASN A 376 -14.98 2.14 8.74
CA ASN A 376 -15.53 3.41 9.22
C ASN A 376 -14.81 4.59 8.57
N GLU A 377 -15.57 5.65 8.26
CA GLU A 377 -15.07 6.87 7.63
C GLU A 377 -15.11 8.04 8.59
N SER A 378 -14.02 8.80 8.66
CA SER A 378 -14.02 10.10 9.33
C SER A 378 -14.89 11.12 8.60
N GLY A 379 -15.08 12.30 9.22
CA GLY A 379 -15.44 13.51 8.48
C GLY A 379 -14.29 14.00 7.58
N PHE A 380 -14.57 14.95 6.70
CA PHE A 380 -13.54 15.59 5.88
C PHE A 380 -12.57 16.43 6.71
N SER A 381 -11.37 16.59 6.16
CA SER A 381 -10.39 17.60 6.58
C SER A 381 -10.89 19.02 6.32
N ASN A 382 -10.05 20.02 6.62
CA ASN A 382 -10.19 21.31 5.97
C ASN A 382 -9.99 21.16 4.45
N GLN A 383 -10.66 21.99 3.67
CA GLN A 383 -10.39 22.11 2.24
C GLN A 383 -9.07 22.85 2.04
N ALA A 384 -8.27 22.38 1.09
CA ALA A 384 -7.06 23.05 0.64
C ALA A 384 -7.12 23.20 -0.88
N CYS A 385 -7.05 24.43 -1.36
CA CYS A 385 -7.04 24.71 -2.79
C CYS A 385 -5.68 25.24 -3.22
N GLU A 386 -5.25 24.85 -4.41
CA GLU A 386 -4.03 25.35 -5.03
C GLU A 386 -4.24 25.46 -6.55
N THR A 387 -3.62 26.46 -7.15
CA THR A 387 -3.64 26.65 -8.61
C THR A 387 -2.37 26.05 -9.18
N THR A 388 -2.51 25.14 -10.14
CA THR A 388 -1.35 24.67 -10.91
C THR A 388 -0.64 25.86 -11.55
N THR A 389 0.67 25.77 -11.65
CA THR A 389 1.41 26.86 -12.28
C THR A 389 1.08 26.93 -13.76
N ASN A 390 1.39 28.08 -14.34
CA ASN A 390 1.51 28.24 -15.77
C ASN A 390 2.92 28.79 -16.03
N ASN A 391 3.91 28.14 -15.44
CA ASN A 391 5.30 28.60 -15.53
C ASN A 391 5.95 28.19 -16.86
N GLY A 392 5.14 27.71 -17.80
CA GLY A 392 5.56 27.29 -19.12
C GLY A 392 6.69 26.27 -19.05
N SER A 393 6.72 25.38 -18.05
CA SER A 393 7.83 24.47 -17.86
C SER A 393 8.13 23.75 -19.17
N ALA A 394 9.39 23.84 -19.61
CA ALA A 394 9.99 23.24 -20.81
C ALA A 394 9.27 21.95 -21.27
N GLY A 395 8.24 22.10 -22.09
CA GLY A 395 7.17 21.09 -22.08
C GLY A 395 5.96 21.37 -22.95
N ASN A 396 5.94 22.41 -23.79
CA ASN A 396 4.85 22.56 -24.76
C ASN A 396 4.97 21.58 -25.93
N SER A 397 6.14 20.95 -26.09
CA SER A 397 6.33 19.90 -27.08
C SER A 397 5.86 18.58 -26.52
N THR A 398 4.84 17.99 -27.11
CA THR A 398 4.49 16.58 -26.82
C THR A 398 5.42 15.59 -27.54
N GLU A 399 6.37 16.10 -28.33
CA GLU A 399 7.17 15.30 -29.26
C GLU A 399 8.49 15.98 -29.64
N LEU A 400 9.46 15.23 -30.18
CA LEU A 400 10.72 15.78 -30.71
C LEU A 400 10.51 16.57 -32.01
N PHE A 401 11.35 17.57 -32.26
CA PHE A 401 11.35 18.36 -33.50
C PHE A 401 12.78 18.74 -33.90
N PHE A 402 12.99 19.11 -35.16
CA PHE A 402 14.26 19.65 -35.64
C PHE A 402 14.49 21.06 -35.09
N SER A 403 15.62 21.25 -34.43
CA SER A 403 16.05 22.56 -33.93
C SER A 403 17.10 23.20 -34.84
N GLU A 404 17.88 22.42 -35.59
CA GLU A 404 18.87 22.98 -36.51
C GLU A 404 19.09 22.10 -37.76
N TYR A 405 19.30 22.78 -38.89
CA TYR A 405 19.72 22.22 -40.16
C TYR A 405 20.95 22.97 -40.64
N MET A 406 22.04 22.26 -40.95
CA MET A 406 23.27 22.88 -41.41
C MET A 406 23.65 22.38 -42.80
N GLU A 407 23.58 23.25 -43.80
CA GLU A 407 24.21 23.05 -45.11
C GLU A 407 25.44 23.95 -45.26
N GLY A 408 26.59 23.38 -44.91
CA GLY A 408 27.91 23.97 -45.02
C GLY A 408 28.63 23.69 -46.35
N GLY A 409 29.87 24.18 -46.47
CA GLY A 409 30.74 23.85 -47.60
C GLY A 409 31.10 22.36 -47.65
N SER A 410 31.16 21.77 -48.85
CA SER A 410 31.47 20.34 -49.03
C SER A 410 30.54 19.45 -48.19
N ASN A 411 31.10 18.55 -47.36
CA ASN A 411 30.38 17.64 -46.48
C ASN A 411 30.10 18.21 -45.09
N ASN A 412 30.21 19.53 -44.89
CA ASN A 412 29.73 20.14 -43.66
C ASN A 412 28.21 20.06 -43.65
N LYS A 413 27.67 19.00 -43.03
CA LYS A 413 26.24 18.68 -42.99
C LYS A 413 25.91 18.14 -41.61
N ALA A 414 24.94 18.76 -40.95
CA ALA A 414 24.45 18.33 -39.64
C ALA A 414 22.94 18.58 -39.50
N LEU A 415 22.29 17.76 -38.68
CA LEU A 415 20.91 17.91 -38.25
C LEU A 415 20.86 17.81 -36.73
N GLU A 416 20.08 18.68 -36.11
CA GLU A 416 19.83 18.67 -34.68
C GLU A 416 18.35 18.46 -34.39
N ILE A 417 18.06 17.60 -33.43
CA ILE A 417 16.72 17.42 -32.87
C ILE A 417 16.71 17.81 -31.40
N ALA A 418 15.64 18.46 -30.96
CA ALA A 418 15.49 18.97 -29.60
C ALA A 418 14.40 18.23 -28.83
N ASN A 419 14.63 18.05 -27.52
CA ASN A 419 13.66 17.46 -26.60
C ASN A 419 13.18 18.47 -25.55
N PHE A 420 11.96 18.95 -25.73
CA PHE A 420 11.24 19.79 -24.76
C PHE A 420 9.93 19.12 -24.31
N THR A 421 9.96 17.79 -24.09
CA THR A 421 8.79 17.00 -23.66
C THR A 421 8.61 16.91 -22.14
N GLY A 422 9.48 17.57 -21.37
CA GLY A 422 9.51 17.47 -19.90
C GLY A 422 10.12 16.16 -19.35
N ALA A 423 10.49 15.19 -20.20
CA ALA A 423 11.13 13.93 -19.79
C ALA A 423 12.23 13.50 -20.76
N SER A 424 13.09 12.55 -20.36
CA SER A 424 14.06 11.94 -21.27
C SER A 424 13.37 11.09 -22.33
N VAL A 425 13.77 11.24 -23.60
CA VAL A 425 13.21 10.48 -24.73
C VAL A 425 14.24 9.51 -25.29
N ASN A 426 13.82 8.25 -25.47
CA ASN A 426 14.63 7.20 -26.11
C ASN A 426 14.46 7.25 -27.64
N LEU A 427 15.56 7.25 -28.39
CA LEU A 427 15.56 7.44 -29.84
C LEU A 427 15.41 6.15 -30.65
N SER A 428 15.25 4.97 -30.02
CA SER A 428 15.22 3.67 -30.72
C SER A 428 14.06 3.53 -31.72
N ILE A 429 12.97 4.27 -31.50
CA ILE A 429 11.78 4.27 -32.36
C ILE A 429 11.76 5.44 -33.35
N TYR A 430 12.80 6.29 -33.33
CA TYR A 430 12.91 7.46 -34.18
C TYR A 430 13.83 7.18 -35.37
N THR A 431 13.52 7.79 -36.52
CA THR A 431 14.41 7.78 -37.69
C THR A 431 14.38 9.12 -38.41
N ILE A 432 15.45 9.44 -39.12
CA ILE A 432 15.50 10.57 -40.05
C ILE A 432 15.51 10.01 -41.47
N LYS A 433 14.73 10.59 -42.38
CA LYS A 433 14.72 10.22 -43.81
C LYS A 433 14.87 11.48 -44.66
N ALA A 434 15.53 11.36 -45.81
CA ALA A 434 15.69 12.43 -46.78
C ALA A 434 14.98 12.08 -48.09
N SER A 435 14.37 13.06 -48.74
CA SER A 435 13.84 12.97 -50.10
C SER A 435 14.69 13.83 -51.01
N PHE A 436 15.40 13.18 -51.93
CA PHE A 436 16.43 13.84 -52.71
C PHE A 436 15.90 14.44 -54.02
N ASN A 437 16.38 15.64 -54.35
CA ASN A 437 16.20 16.31 -55.64
C ASN A 437 14.73 16.39 -56.11
N GLY A 438 13.80 16.61 -55.17
CA GLY A 438 12.37 16.70 -55.47
C GLY A 438 11.71 15.37 -55.87
N SER A 439 12.25 14.21 -55.46
CA SER A 439 11.68 12.89 -55.83
C SER A 439 10.26 12.64 -55.30
N GLY A 440 9.88 13.30 -54.20
CA GLY A 440 8.61 13.05 -53.51
C GLY A 440 8.58 11.72 -52.74
N THR A 441 9.71 11.01 -52.69
CA THR A 441 9.87 9.73 -52.01
C THR A 441 10.98 9.79 -50.96
N TRP A 442 10.74 9.17 -49.81
CA TRP A 442 11.71 9.07 -48.73
C TRP A 442 12.74 7.97 -49.04
N GLY A 443 14.02 8.29 -48.94
CA GLY A 443 15.13 7.35 -49.07
C GLY A 443 15.34 6.47 -47.82
N SER A 444 16.46 5.75 -47.79
CA SER A 444 16.84 4.90 -46.66
C SER A 444 16.98 5.73 -45.37
N PRO A 445 16.47 5.22 -44.23
CA PRO A 445 16.52 5.96 -42.97
C PRO A 445 17.94 6.00 -42.36
N TYR A 446 18.19 7.04 -41.59
CA TYR A 446 19.15 7.02 -40.50
C TYR A 446 18.42 6.55 -39.22
N SER A 447 18.92 5.47 -38.63
CA SER A 447 18.49 4.96 -37.34
C SER A 447 19.51 5.37 -36.27
N PHE A 448 19.03 5.84 -35.13
CA PHE A 448 19.89 6.25 -34.03
C PHE A 448 20.61 5.04 -33.41
N PRO A 449 21.85 5.21 -32.88
CA PRO A 449 22.57 4.14 -32.20
C PRO A 449 21.80 3.57 -31.01
N GLY A 450 22.04 2.29 -30.70
CA GLY A 450 21.42 1.65 -29.54
C GLY A 450 21.76 2.37 -28.23
N GLY A 451 20.72 2.72 -27.46
CA GLY A 451 20.86 3.46 -26.20
C GLY A 451 20.89 4.97 -26.33
N ALA A 452 20.78 5.52 -27.55
CA ALA A 452 20.68 6.97 -27.74
C ALA A 452 19.39 7.53 -27.10
N SER A 453 19.55 8.58 -26.31
CA SER A 453 18.46 9.29 -25.64
C SER A 453 18.77 10.77 -25.53
N ILE A 454 17.74 11.59 -25.46
CA ILE A 454 17.87 13.04 -25.24
C ILE A 454 17.25 13.35 -23.88
N SER A 455 17.97 14.04 -23.00
CA SER A 455 17.42 14.55 -21.74
C SER A 455 16.38 15.63 -22.00
N SER A 456 15.53 15.95 -21.03
CA SER A 456 14.65 17.12 -21.18
C SER A 456 15.48 18.40 -21.27
N SER A 457 15.08 19.32 -22.16
CA SER A 457 15.76 20.58 -22.48
C SER A 457 17.16 20.39 -23.07
N ASP A 458 17.37 19.28 -23.78
CA ASP A 458 18.63 18.93 -24.42
C ASP A 458 18.42 18.61 -25.90
N VAL A 459 19.51 18.47 -26.66
CA VAL A 459 19.49 18.22 -28.11
C VAL A 459 20.29 16.97 -28.48
N TYR A 460 20.15 16.52 -29.73
CA TYR A 460 20.98 15.47 -30.31
C TYR A 460 21.41 15.85 -31.72
N VAL A 461 22.72 15.92 -31.94
CA VAL A 461 23.34 16.34 -33.20
C VAL A 461 23.88 15.14 -33.96
N VAL A 462 23.37 14.93 -35.17
CA VAL A 462 23.90 13.97 -36.13
C VAL A 462 24.60 14.69 -37.28
N ALA A 463 25.85 14.31 -37.58
CA ALA A 463 26.66 14.96 -38.59
C ALA A 463 27.31 13.99 -39.58
N ASN A 464 27.57 14.49 -40.79
CA ASN A 464 28.33 13.75 -41.80
C ASN A 464 29.74 13.43 -41.26
N SER A 465 30.24 12.22 -41.51
CA SER A 465 31.55 11.77 -41.05
C SER A 465 32.73 12.61 -41.56
N SER A 466 32.53 13.40 -42.62
CA SER A 466 33.50 14.34 -43.17
C SER A 466 33.25 15.81 -42.78
N LEU A 467 32.39 16.08 -41.78
CA LEU A 467 32.18 17.41 -41.22
C LEU A 467 33.52 17.95 -40.67
N ALA A 468 33.96 19.09 -41.20
CA ALA A 468 35.23 19.72 -40.85
C ALA A 468 35.09 20.86 -39.81
N VAL A 469 33.86 21.34 -39.59
CA VAL A 469 33.55 22.41 -38.63
C VAL A 469 32.67 21.87 -37.51
N CYS A 470 32.74 22.45 -36.31
CA CYS A 470 31.70 22.24 -35.28
C CYS A 470 31.61 20.80 -34.77
N THR A 471 32.73 20.08 -34.84
CA THR A 471 32.86 18.68 -34.43
C THR A 471 32.73 18.47 -32.92
N GLY A 472 32.87 19.54 -32.11
CA GLY A 472 32.85 19.47 -30.64
C GLY A 472 31.46 19.26 -30.01
N VAL A 473 30.39 19.37 -30.79
CA VAL A 473 28.99 19.26 -30.33
C VAL A 473 28.23 18.11 -31.00
N VAL A 474 28.95 17.22 -31.69
CA VAL A 474 28.34 16.11 -32.45
C VAL A 474 28.21 14.87 -31.57
N ASP A 475 26.98 14.42 -31.35
CA ASP A 475 26.69 13.15 -30.65
C ASP A 475 26.95 11.93 -31.53
N ASN A 476 26.69 12.05 -32.83
CA ASN A 476 26.96 10.96 -33.78
C ASN A 476 27.44 11.43 -35.15
N SER A 477 28.65 11.01 -35.52
CA SER A 477 29.18 11.15 -36.88
C SER A 477 28.90 9.90 -37.72
N THR A 478 28.35 10.06 -38.92
CA THR A 478 27.96 8.93 -39.78
C THR A 478 28.15 9.20 -41.28
N SER A 479 28.32 8.14 -42.07
CA SER A 479 28.35 8.20 -43.54
C SER A 479 27.00 7.88 -44.17
N ASN A 480 25.90 7.93 -43.39
CA ASN A 480 24.56 7.68 -43.90
C ASN A 480 24.16 8.72 -44.96
N SER A 481 23.48 8.28 -46.02
CA SER A 481 23.06 9.14 -47.14
C SER A 481 22.16 10.30 -46.73
N VAL A 482 21.41 10.19 -45.61
CA VAL A 482 20.61 11.32 -45.09
C VAL A 482 21.45 12.58 -44.94
N LEU A 483 22.74 12.48 -44.60
CA LEU A 483 23.63 13.63 -44.39
C LEU A 483 24.43 14.01 -45.64
N THR A 484 23.91 13.67 -46.81
CA THR A 484 24.37 14.20 -48.11
C THR A 484 23.33 15.13 -48.73
N PHE A 485 22.40 15.64 -47.91
CA PHE A 485 21.38 16.57 -48.34
C PHE A 485 21.98 17.87 -48.92
N ASN A 486 21.23 18.52 -49.79
CA ASN A 486 21.49 19.85 -50.29
C ASN A 486 20.18 20.66 -50.40
N GLY A 487 20.29 21.93 -50.80
CA GLY A 487 19.27 22.95 -50.55
C GLY A 487 17.84 22.73 -51.04
N ASN A 488 17.53 21.71 -51.84
CA ASN A 488 16.15 21.34 -52.21
C ASN A 488 15.67 20.01 -51.59
N ASP A 489 16.50 19.31 -50.85
CA ASP A 489 16.16 18.01 -50.26
C ASP A 489 15.28 18.20 -49.02
N ALA A 490 14.14 17.50 -48.98
CA ALA A 490 13.28 17.49 -47.82
C ALA A 490 13.80 16.49 -46.78
N ILE A 491 13.79 16.86 -45.51
CA ILE A 491 14.23 16.03 -44.38
C ILE A 491 13.04 15.83 -43.44
N GLY A 492 12.74 14.58 -43.11
CA GLY A 492 11.65 14.21 -42.20
C GLY A 492 12.16 13.48 -40.97
N LEU A 493 11.59 13.82 -39.81
CA LEU A 493 11.73 13.10 -38.56
C LEU A 493 10.53 12.18 -38.39
N PHE A 494 10.76 10.92 -38.06
CA PHE A 494 9.73 9.89 -37.95
C PHE A 494 9.77 9.21 -36.58
N LYS A 495 8.59 8.84 -36.07
CA LYS A 495 8.41 8.00 -34.88
C LYS A 495 7.55 6.80 -35.25
N ASN A 496 8.03 5.58 -35.05
CA ASN A 496 7.34 4.36 -35.50
C ASN A 496 6.93 4.43 -36.98
N ASP A 497 7.82 4.93 -37.83
CA ASP A 497 7.58 5.19 -39.27
C ASP A 497 6.49 6.22 -39.62
N VAL A 498 5.94 6.95 -38.65
CA VAL A 498 5.03 8.08 -38.87
C VAL A 498 5.81 9.39 -38.89
N LEU A 499 5.64 10.22 -39.93
CA LEU A 499 6.26 11.54 -40.03
C LEU A 499 5.71 12.46 -38.93
N ILE A 500 6.61 13.08 -38.17
CA ILE A 500 6.26 13.99 -37.07
C ILE A 500 6.74 15.42 -37.34
N ASP A 501 7.90 15.61 -37.97
CA ASP A 501 8.44 16.94 -38.28
C ASP A 501 9.15 16.98 -39.63
N MET A 502 9.18 18.13 -40.31
CA MET A 502 9.73 18.25 -41.66
C MET A 502 10.45 19.57 -41.94
N ILE A 503 11.65 19.48 -42.50
CA ILE A 503 12.39 20.58 -43.12
C ILE A 503 12.29 20.43 -44.64
N GLY A 504 11.95 21.51 -45.35
CA GLY A 504 11.76 21.50 -46.80
C GLY A 504 10.41 20.96 -47.27
N VAL A 505 10.19 20.95 -48.59
CA VAL A 505 8.91 20.57 -49.19
C VAL A 505 9.07 19.28 -49.97
N LEU A 506 8.39 18.22 -49.55
CA LEU A 506 8.43 16.91 -50.22
C LEU A 506 8.01 17.03 -51.69
N GLY A 507 8.86 16.54 -52.60
CA GLY A 507 8.61 16.57 -54.04
C GLY A 507 8.90 17.92 -54.73
N SER A 508 9.41 18.92 -54.01
CA SER A 508 9.84 20.19 -54.60
C SER A 508 11.29 20.11 -55.07
N SER A 509 11.57 20.62 -56.27
CA SER A 509 12.94 20.82 -56.76
C SER A 509 13.50 22.22 -56.47
N SER A 510 12.70 23.10 -55.83
CA SER A 510 13.11 24.47 -55.52
C SER A 510 14.02 24.52 -54.30
N ASN A 511 15.13 25.25 -54.41
CA ASN A 511 16.06 25.44 -53.29
C ASN A 511 15.42 26.32 -52.21
N PHE A 512 15.32 25.80 -50.98
CA PHE A 512 14.84 26.53 -49.81
C PHE A 512 15.95 26.78 -48.77
N ALA A 513 17.02 25.95 -48.76
CA ALA A 513 18.09 26.01 -47.77
C ALA A 513 19.50 25.82 -48.33
N GLN A 514 19.73 26.15 -49.61
CA GLN A 514 21.05 26.00 -50.24
C GLN A 514 22.12 26.86 -49.56
N ASN A 515 23.22 26.23 -49.11
CA ASN A 515 24.37 26.88 -48.48
C ASN A 515 23.98 27.80 -47.29
N VAL A 516 23.05 27.34 -46.45
CA VAL A 516 22.67 28.06 -45.23
C VAL A 516 22.57 27.13 -44.03
N THR A 517 22.61 27.75 -42.85
CA THR A 517 22.21 27.11 -41.60
C THR A 517 20.84 27.65 -41.21
N LEU A 518 19.90 26.77 -40.88
CA LEU A 518 18.58 27.13 -40.38
C LEU A 518 18.49 26.74 -38.90
N VAL A 519 18.19 27.70 -38.04
CA VAL A 519 17.94 27.48 -36.62
C VAL A 519 16.46 27.71 -36.33
N ARG A 520 15.80 26.75 -35.70
CA ARG A 520 14.39 26.85 -35.32
C ARG A 520 14.21 28.03 -34.37
N LYS A 521 13.11 28.76 -34.51
CA LYS A 521 12.82 29.89 -33.63
C LYS A 521 12.39 29.39 -32.23
N PRO A 522 12.88 29.99 -31.13
CA PRO A 522 12.53 29.59 -29.76
C PRO A 522 11.04 29.60 -29.43
N GLU A 523 10.23 30.36 -30.18
CA GLU A 523 8.78 30.41 -29.99
C GLU A 523 8.05 29.19 -30.58
N ILE A 524 8.75 28.36 -31.37
CA ILE A 524 8.17 27.18 -32.01
C ILE A 524 8.36 25.98 -31.11
N THR A 525 7.28 25.61 -30.43
CA THR A 525 7.34 24.62 -29.36
C THR A 525 6.84 23.23 -29.76
N THR A 526 6.33 23.03 -30.98
CA THR A 526 5.78 21.74 -31.44
C THR A 526 6.31 21.38 -32.84
N PRO A 527 6.49 20.08 -33.15
CA PRO A 527 6.83 19.66 -34.50
C PRO A 527 5.70 19.92 -35.49
N VAL A 528 6.03 20.10 -36.77
CA VAL A 528 5.06 20.31 -37.84
C VAL A 528 5.45 19.51 -39.08
N ILE A 529 4.47 18.82 -39.67
CA ILE A 529 4.67 18.02 -40.89
C ILE A 529 4.59 18.84 -42.18
N THR A 530 4.46 20.17 -42.08
CA THR A 530 4.42 21.09 -43.23
C THR A 530 5.46 22.17 -43.00
N TYR A 531 6.46 22.23 -43.87
CA TYR A 531 7.55 23.20 -43.73
C TYR A 531 7.06 24.64 -43.94
N ASN A 532 7.44 25.50 -43.00
CA ASN A 532 7.14 26.93 -43.01
C ASN A 532 8.42 27.70 -42.70
N ALA A 533 8.95 28.43 -43.68
CA ALA A 533 10.20 29.18 -43.54
C ALA A 533 10.15 30.25 -42.42
N ASN A 534 8.96 30.72 -42.02
CA ASN A 534 8.82 31.71 -40.95
C ASN A 534 9.15 31.17 -39.56
N GLU A 535 9.26 29.85 -39.40
CA GLU A 535 9.62 29.16 -38.17
C GLU A 535 11.14 29.08 -37.94
N TRP A 536 11.92 29.58 -38.89
CA TRP A 536 13.38 29.43 -38.91
C TRP A 536 14.08 30.79 -39.01
N ASN A 537 15.21 30.91 -38.33
CA ASN A 537 16.21 31.94 -38.58
C ASN A 537 17.24 31.37 -39.55
N SER A 538 17.61 32.15 -40.57
CA SER A 538 18.59 31.72 -41.57
C SER A 538 19.92 32.45 -41.38
N PHE A 539 20.99 31.66 -41.35
CA PHE A 539 22.37 32.10 -41.20
C PHE A 539 23.22 31.61 -42.36
N ALA A 540 24.44 32.15 -42.49
CA ALA A 540 25.37 31.72 -43.52
C ALA A 540 25.74 30.22 -43.36
N GLN A 541 26.19 29.58 -44.44
CA GLN A 541 26.79 28.25 -44.38
C GLN A 541 27.91 28.19 -43.32
N ASP A 542 28.14 26.99 -42.76
CA ASP A 542 29.16 26.73 -41.73
C ASP A 542 28.99 27.52 -40.42
N THR A 543 27.79 28.04 -40.12
CA THR A 543 27.46 28.74 -38.87
C THR A 543 27.03 27.73 -37.81
N CYS A 544 27.65 27.76 -36.62
CA CYS A 544 27.40 26.77 -35.56
C CYS A 544 27.27 27.40 -34.17
N SER A 545 26.89 28.66 -34.10
CA SER A 545 26.71 29.36 -32.83
C SER A 545 25.64 28.71 -31.96
N ASP A 546 24.69 28.02 -32.58
CA ASP A 546 23.51 27.46 -31.95
C ASP A 546 23.56 25.92 -31.92
N LEU A 547 24.28 25.27 -32.85
CA LEU A 547 24.45 23.81 -32.87
C LEU A 547 25.00 23.26 -31.53
N GLY A 548 24.36 22.20 -31.04
CA GLY A 548 24.58 21.62 -29.72
C GLY A 548 23.73 22.26 -28.63
N SER A 549 22.82 23.18 -28.96
CA SER A 549 21.93 23.80 -27.99
C SER A 549 20.66 24.36 -28.63
N HIS A 550 19.54 24.24 -27.95
CA HIS A 550 18.32 24.93 -28.33
C HIS A 550 17.66 25.51 -27.10
N ASN A 551 17.01 26.67 -27.25
CA ASN A 551 16.25 27.29 -26.18
C ASN A 551 14.81 27.47 -26.66
N GLN A 552 13.83 27.19 -25.81
CA GLN A 552 12.45 27.61 -26.02
C GLN A 552 12.13 28.84 -25.17
N THR A 553 11.46 29.82 -25.75
CA THR A 553 10.91 30.94 -24.99
C THR A 553 9.71 30.44 -24.18
N LEU A 554 9.83 30.47 -22.86
CA LEU A 554 8.71 30.29 -21.94
C LEU A 554 7.67 31.37 -22.25
N SER A 555 6.47 30.96 -22.66
CA SER A 555 5.38 31.89 -22.99
C SER A 555 4.95 32.62 -21.71
N ILE A 556 5.45 33.83 -21.50
CA ILE A 556 4.74 34.83 -20.70
C ILE A 556 3.80 35.54 -21.67
N ASP A 557 2.49 35.45 -21.43
CA ASP A 557 1.53 36.34 -22.07
C ASP A 557 2.03 37.77 -21.91
N ASN A 558 2.37 38.41 -23.03
CA ASN A 558 3.05 39.68 -23.02
C ASN A 558 2.05 40.76 -22.53
N PHE A 559 2.26 41.29 -21.32
CA PHE A 559 1.37 42.28 -20.73
C PHE A 559 1.29 43.53 -21.65
N ASN A 560 0.16 43.71 -22.31
CA ASN A 560 0.00 44.73 -23.35
C ASN A 560 -0.05 46.14 -22.74
N SER A 561 1.11 46.80 -22.71
CA SER A 561 1.26 48.12 -22.12
C SER A 561 0.56 49.26 -22.88
N ASP A 562 0.06 49.01 -24.09
CA ASP A 562 -0.65 50.01 -24.90
C ASP A 562 -2.10 50.23 -24.43
N ASN A 563 -2.64 49.33 -23.59
CA ASN A 563 -4.03 49.37 -23.14
C ASN A 563 -4.26 50.22 -21.88
N PHE A 564 -3.22 50.76 -21.25
CA PHE A 564 -3.39 51.65 -20.10
C PHE A 564 -2.24 52.67 -19.95
N LYS A 565 -2.55 53.85 -19.39
CA LYS A 565 -1.58 54.92 -19.09
C LYS A 565 -1.65 55.32 -17.63
N ILE A 566 -0.50 55.65 -17.04
CA ILE A 566 -0.38 56.05 -15.63
C ILE A 566 0.39 57.36 -15.55
N TYR A 567 -0.18 58.37 -14.89
CA TYR A 567 0.43 59.69 -14.75
C TYR A 567 -0.22 60.49 -13.61
N PRO A 568 0.46 61.53 -13.07
CA PRO A 568 1.86 61.84 -13.28
C PRO A 568 2.77 60.90 -12.49
N ASN A 569 4.00 60.72 -12.97
CA ASN A 569 5.09 60.10 -12.23
C ASN A 569 6.35 60.93 -12.49
N PRO A 570 6.83 61.75 -11.53
CA PRO A 570 6.47 61.77 -10.11
C PRO A 570 5.05 62.27 -9.76
N VAL A 571 4.44 61.70 -8.72
CA VAL A 571 3.09 62.03 -8.21
C VAL A 571 3.17 62.91 -6.96
N LYS A 572 2.21 63.84 -6.78
CA LYS A 572 2.06 64.68 -5.58
C LYS A 572 0.90 64.23 -4.68
N SER A 573 -0.33 64.25 -5.18
CA SER A 573 -1.52 63.86 -4.39
C SER A 573 -2.37 62.84 -5.12
N SER A 574 -2.50 62.97 -6.44
CA SER A 574 -3.39 62.13 -7.24
C SER A 574 -2.65 61.45 -8.38
N LEU A 575 -2.77 60.13 -8.43
CA LEU A 575 -2.27 59.30 -9.52
C LEU A 575 -3.44 58.87 -10.40
N TYR A 576 -3.40 59.19 -11.68
CA TYR A 576 -4.40 58.79 -12.67
C TYR A 576 -3.99 57.52 -13.39
N ILE A 577 -4.95 56.61 -13.56
CA ILE A 577 -4.82 55.35 -14.27
C ILE A 577 -5.91 55.31 -15.33
N ASN A 578 -5.52 55.50 -16.58
CA ASN A 578 -6.44 55.48 -17.71
C ASN A 578 -6.40 54.11 -18.38
N LEU A 579 -7.54 53.46 -18.48
CA LEU A 579 -7.73 52.23 -19.25
C LEU A 579 -8.31 52.60 -20.62
N LYS A 580 -7.77 52.01 -21.70
CA LYS A 580 -8.27 52.22 -23.07
C LYS A 580 -9.64 51.60 -23.29
N THR A 581 -9.93 50.51 -22.56
CA THR A 581 -11.21 49.80 -22.52
C THR A 581 -11.47 49.33 -21.09
N PRO A 582 -12.74 49.22 -20.63
CA PRO A 582 -13.07 48.70 -19.32
C PRO A 582 -12.50 47.29 -19.12
N ASN A 583 -11.73 47.10 -18.05
CA ASN A 583 -11.14 45.80 -17.69
C ASN A 583 -10.73 45.82 -16.22
N VAL A 584 -11.06 44.74 -15.49
CA VAL A 584 -10.72 44.59 -14.07
C VAL A 584 -9.20 44.61 -13.91
N THR A 585 -8.72 45.63 -13.23
CA THR A 585 -7.31 45.92 -13.05
C THR A 585 -7.02 46.10 -11.57
N SER A 586 -6.15 45.25 -11.02
CA SER A 586 -5.65 45.39 -9.66
C SER A 586 -4.38 46.21 -9.66
N ILE A 587 -4.32 47.23 -8.80
CA ILE A 587 -3.15 48.08 -8.59
C ILE A 587 -2.72 47.96 -7.14
N GLU A 588 -1.47 47.60 -6.94
CA GLU A 588 -0.86 47.47 -5.63
C GLU A 588 0.41 48.33 -5.58
N ILE A 589 0.54 49.18 -4.56
CA ILE A 589 1.75 49.97 -4.34
C ILE A 589 2.49 49.37 -3.15
N TYR A 590 3.78 49.14 -3.32
CA TYR A 590 4.70 48.61 -2.33
C TYR A 590 5.81 49.65 -2.07
N ASN A 591 6.26 49.76 -0.82
CA ASN A 591 7.50 50.48 -0.53
C ASN A 591 8.71 49.67 -1.02
N ILE A 592 9.91 50.27 -1.02
CA ILE A 592 11.14 49.59 -1.47
C ILE A 592 11.53 48.34 -0.66
N LEU A 593 10.94 48.15 0.52
CA LEU A 593 11.15 46.98 1.38
C LEU A 593 10.13 45.86 1.11
N GLY A 594 9.28 46.01 0.09
CA GLY A 594 8.26 45.02 -0.27
C GLY A 594 7.00 45.06 0.59
N LYS A 595 6.83 46.04 1.49
CA LYS A 595 5.58 46.22 2.25
C LYS A 595 4.52 46.87 1.36
N LYS A 596 3.38 46.19 1.21
CA LYS A 596 2.19 46.72 0.53
C LYS A 596 1.63 47.91 1.32
N VAL A 597 1.53 49.07 0.67
CA VAL A 597 1.08 50.33 1.27
C VAL A 597 -0.25 50.82 0.72
N LEU A 598 -0.66 50.36 -0.47
CA LEU A 598 -1.93 50.71 -1.08
C LEU A 598 -2.41 49.58 -2.00
N VAL A 599 -3.72 49.34 -2.03
CA VAL A 599 -4.38 48.45 -3.00
C VAL A 599 -5.61 49.16 -3.56
N LYS A 600 -5.81 49.05 -4.87
CA LYS A 600 -7.04 49.49 -5.53
C LYS A 600 -7.39 48.57 -6.68
N VAL A 601 -8.66 48.17 -6.77
CA VAL A 601 -9.21 47.49 -7.94
C VAL A 601 -10.07 48.48 -8.72
N ILE A 602 -9.87 48.55 -10.02
CA ILE A 602 -10.61 49.43 -10.93
C ILE A 602 -11.14 48.59 -12.09
N ASN A 603 -12.30 48.96 -12.64
CA ASN A 603 -12.82 48.37 -13.88
C ASN A 603 -12.86 49.39 -15.03
N ASP A 604 -12.62 50.66 -14.71
CA ASP A 604 -12.60 51.77 -15.65
C ASP A 604 -11.52 52.75 -15.21
N SER A 605 -11.22 53.76 -16.04
CA SER A 605 -10.22 54.78 -15.70
C SER A 605 -10.50 55.41 -14.32
N SER A 606 -9.46 55.58 -13.51
CA SER A 606 -9.63 55.95 -12.09
C SER A 606 -8.48 56.79 -11.53
N GLU A 607 -8.77 57.50 -10.43
CA GLU A 607 -7.81 58.28 -9.66
C GLU A 607 -7.49 57.61 -8.32
N ILE A 608 -6.21 57.52 -7.96
CA ILE A 608 -5.72 57.02 -6.67
C ILE A 608 -5.21 58.20 -5.85
N ASN A 609 -5.79 58.40 -4.67
CA ASN A 609 -5.25 59.34 -3.67
C ASN A 609 -3.97 58.74 -3.04
N THR A 610 -2.88 59.48 -3.15
CA THR A 610 -1.53 59.12 -2.68
C THR A 610 -1.02 60.03 -1.55
N GLU A 611 -1.87 60.90 -0.98
CA GLU A 611 -1.47 61.83 0.10
C GLU A 611 -0.99 61.12 1.37
N GLN A 612 -1.53 59.92 1.62
CA GLN A 612 -1.11 59.04 2.71
C GLN A 612 0.31 58.44 2.52
N LEU A 613 0.90 58.56 1.33
CA LEU A 613 2.25 58.09 1.05
C LEU A 613 3.27 59.19 1.34
N SER A 614 4.31 58.86 2.11
CA SER A 614 5.47 59.74 2.30
C SER A 614 6.26 59.92 1.01
N SER A 615 7.02 61.02 0.88
CA SER A 615 7.90 61.23 -0.26
C SER A 615 8.94 60.10 -0.37
N GLY A 616 9.15 59.57 -1.57
CA GLY A 616 10.02 58.42 -1.78
C GLY A 616 9.77 57.65 -3.08
N VAL A 617 10.49 56.53 -3.24
CA VAL A 617 10.34 55.60 -4.36
C VAL A 617 9.47 54.42 -3.93
N TYR A 618 8.57 54.00 -4.80
CA TYR A 618 7.65 52.89 -4.60
C TYR A 618 7.66 51.97 -5.84
N ILE A 619 7.27 50.71 -5.64
CA ILE A 619 7.02 49.74 -6.72
C ILE A 619 5.51 49.60 -6.85
N MET A 620 4.98 49.86 -8.04
CA MET A 620 3.57 49.68 -8.35
C MET A 620 3.40 48.44 -9.22
N LYS A 621 2.72 47.44 -8.68
CA LYS A 621 2.33 46.22 -9.39
C LYS A 621 0.93 46.42 -9.96
N ILE A 622 0.75 46.06 -11.23
CA ILE A 622 -0.52 46.18 -11.94
C ILE A 622 -0.81 44.81 -12.54
N THR A 623 -2.00 44.28 -12.27
CA THR A 623 -2.44 42.97 -12.73
C THR A 623 -3.75 43.11 -13.49
N GLN A 624 -3.80 42.57 -14.71
CA GLN A 624 -4.96 42.55 -15.59
C GLN A 624 -4.97 41.22 -16.37
N ASN A 625 -6.11 40.53 -16.46
CA ASN A 625 -6.24 39.25 -17.17
C ASN A 625 -5.13 38.23 -16.80
N ASN A 626 -4.86 38.01 -15.51
CA ASN A 626 -3.76 37.17 -14.98
C ASN A 626 -2.32 37.59 -15.36
N THR A 627 -2.14 38.57 -16.25
CA THR A 627 -0.83 39.14 -16.57
C THR A 627 -0.47 40.27 -15.60
N THR A 628 0.81 40.41 -15.26
CA THR A 628 1.29 41.41 -14.29
C THR A 628 2.48 42.20 -14.83
N ILE A 629 2.49 43.51 -14.58
CA ILE A 629 3.68 44.37 -14.73
C ILE A 629 4.01 45.07 -13.41
N SER A 630 5.29 45.43 -13.23
CA SER A 630 5.71 46.35 -12.18
C SER A 630 6.29 47.63 -12.77
N LYS A 631 5.90 48.79 -12.24
CA LYS A 631 6.43 50.12 -12.61
C LYS A 631 6.96 50.84 -11.38
N LYS A 632 8.08 51.56 -11.55
CA LYS A 632 8.59 52.49 -10.52
C LYS A 632 7.63 53.68 -10.40
N LEU A 633 7.24 54.02 -9.17
CA LEU A 633 6.50 55.23 -8.82
C LEU A 633 7.35 56.14 -7.94
N ILE A 634 7.38 57.43 -8.22
CA ILE A 634 8.07 58.44 -7.42
C ILE A 634 7.01 59.33 -6.77
N LYS A 635 6.97 59.38 -5.45
CA LYS A 635 6.14 60.30 -4.67
C LYS A 635 6.98 61.50 -4.26
N ASN A 636 6.58 62.70 -4.68
CA ASN A 636 7.19 63.95 -4.26
C ASN A 636 6.56 64.47 -2.98
#